data_AF-A0A2I0T2J7-F1
#
_entry.id   AF-A0A2I0T2J7-F1
#
_cell.length_a   1.000
_cell.length_b   1.000
_cell.length_c   1.000
_cell.angle_alpha   90.00
_cell.angle_beta   90.00
_cell.angle_gamma   90.00
#
_symmetry.space_group_name_H-M   'P 1'
#
loop_
_entity.id
_entity.type
_entity.pdbx_description
1 polymer ?
#
loop_
_entity_poly.entity_id
_entity_poly.type
_entity_poly.pdbx_seq_one_letter_code
_entity_poly.pdbx_strand_id
1 'polypeptide(L)' 'MGCGCKITTCYMVPCSITTPNECLWTDWLIERKLYGHQAKHYACIKRSDGTCSWYRGGPPPEKEFIDISEP' A
#
# COMPACT_ATOMS: atom_id res chain seq x y z
N MET A 1 -0.38 0.89 -13.58
CA MET A 1 -0.74 0.25 -12.29
C MET A 1 -0.91 1.26 -11.13
N GLY A 2 -0.32 2.47 -11.15
CA GLY A 2 -0.52 3.49 -10.09
C GLY A 2 -1.39 4.71 -10.46
N CYS A 3 -1.57 5.05 -11.75
CA CYS A 3 -2.22 6.30 -12.17
C CYS A 3 -3.70 6.47 -11.76
N GLY A 4 -4.36 5.40 -11.30
CA GLY A 4 -5.74 5.43 -10.79
C GLY A 4 -5.84 5.64 -9.28
N CYS A 5 -4.71 5.78 -8.59
CA CYS A 5 -4.63 5.96 -7.15
C CYS A 5 -4.06 7.32 -6.79
N LYS A 6 -4.54 7.87 -5.67
CA LYS A 6 -4.04 9.11 -5.08
C LYS A 6 -3.22 8.77 -3.84
N ILE A 7 -2.10 9.45 -3.65
CA ILE A 7 -1.34 9.38 -2.41
C ILE A 7 -1.71 10.59 -1.58
N THR A 8 -2.22 10.36 -0.37
CA THR A 8 -2.56 11.40 0.60
C THR A 8 -1.46 11.48 1.63
N THR A 9 -0.76 12.62 1.71
CA THR A 9 0.36 12.80 2.64
C THR A 9 -0.14 13.13 4.04
N CYS A 10 0.35 12.42 5.05
CA CYS A 10 0.12 12.74 6.45
C CYS A 10 1.34 13.44 7.07
N TYR A 11 1.17 14.72 7.41
CA TYR A 11 2.19 15.52 8.09
C TYR A 11 2.04 15.53 9.62
N MET A 12 0.81 15.40 10.12
CA MET A 12 0.44 15.45 11.54
C MET A 12 -0.87 14.67 11.76
N VAL A 13 -1.06 14.13 12.96
CA VAL A 13 -2.31 13.48 13.37
C VAL A 13 -3.39 14.51 13.73
N PRO A 14 -4.69 14.21 13.51
CA PRO A 14 -5.22 12.99 12.91
C PRO A 14 -5.15 13.01 11.37
N CYS A 15 -4.91 11.85 10.75
CA CYS A 15 -4.92 11.71 9.32
C CYS A 15 -5.52 10.35 8.92
N SER A 16 -6.33 10.36 7.86
CA SER A 16 -7.02 9.20 7.33
C SER A 16 -7.21 9.35 5.83
N ILE A 17 -7.47 8.23 5.15
CA ILE A 17 -7.95 8.26 3.77
C ILE A 17 -9.43 8.66 3.74
N THR A 18 -9.84 9.37 2.70
CA THR A 18 -11.25 9.80 2.53
C THR A 18 -11.99 8.98 1.47
N THR A 19 -11.25 8.37 0.54
CA THR A 19 -11.80 7.59 -0.56
C THR A 19 -11.05 6.27 -0.74
N PRO A 20 -11.70 5.22 -1.30
CA PRO A 20 -11.06 3.91 -1.49
C PRO A 20 -9.89 3.90 -2.48
N ASN A 21 -9.74 4.95 -3.29
CA ASN A 21 -8.64 5.11 -4.25
C ASN A 21 -7.44 5.88 -3.66
N GLU A 22 -7.34 6.01 -2.34
CA GLU A 22 -6.24 6.68 -1.65
C GLU A 22 -5.31 5.71 -0.89
N CYS A 23 -4.01 6.01 -0.90
CA CYS A 23 -3.04 5.45 0.06
C CYS A 23 -2.54 6.56 0.98
N LEU A 24 -2.49 6.31 2.28
CA LEU A 24 -1.95 7.26 3.26
C LEU A 24 -0.43 7.15 3.32
N TRP A 25 0.28 8.24 3.03
CA TRP A 25 1.73 8.31 3.12
C TRP A 25 2.18 8.90 4.45
N THR A 26 2.94 8.14 5.23
CA THR A 26 3.26 8.47 6.63
C THR A 26 4.75 8.65 6.91
N ASP A 27 5.61 8.63 5.88
CA ASP A 27 7.07 8.73 6.08
C ASP A 27 7.46 10.02 6.83
N TRP A 28 6.83 11.15 6.51
CA TRP A 28 7.11 12.39 7.23
C TRP A 28 6.65 12.32 8.70
N LEU A 29 5.45 11.81 8.96
CA LEU A 29 4.91 11.70 10.31
C LEU A 29 5.78 10.81 11.19
N ILE A 30 6.17 9.63 10.68
CA ILE A 30 6.86 8.58 11.46
C ILE A 30 8.37 8.79 11.50
N GLU A 31 8.99 9.12 10.37
CA GLU A 31 10.45 9.16 10.23
C GLU A 31 11.02 10.57 10.13
N ARG A 32 10.17 11.61 10.02
CA ARG A 32 10.58 13.00 9.73
C ARG A 32 11.43 13.11 8.46
N LYS A 33 11.14 12.26 7.47
CA LYS A 33 11.86 12.19 6.19
C LYS A 33 10.87 12.05 5.04
N LEU A 34 11.11 12.78 3.94
CA LEU A 34 10.31 12.63 2.72
C LEU A 34 10.63 11.33 1.96
N TYR A 35 11.86 10.81 2.03
CA TYR A 35 12.23 9.55 1.37
C TYR A 35 12.44 8.43 2.41
N GLY A 36 11.37 8.13 3.16
CA GLY A 36 11.33 7.11 4.20
C GLY A 36 11.06 5.71 3.66
N HIS A 37 10.54 4.84 4.52
CA HIS A 37 10.30 3.43 4.21
C HIS A 37 9.26 3.22 3.11
N GLN A 38 8.13 3.95 3.15
CA GLN A 38 7.08 3.80 2.13
C GLN A 38 7.58 4.26 0.77
N ALA A 39 8.21 5.44 0.70
CA ALA A 39 8.74 5.99 -0.55
C ALA A 39 9.81 5.10 -1.20
N LYS A 40 10.60 4.37 -0.41
CA LYS A 40 11.68 3.51 -0.92
C LYS A 40 11.25 2.12 -1.34
N HIS A 41 10.20 1.57 -0.73
CA HIS A 41 9.89 0.15 -0.85
C HIS A 41 8.48 -0.16 -1.34
N TYR A 42 7.59 0.83 -1.38
CA TYR A 42 6.18 0.63 -1.69
C TYR A 42 5.72 1.49 -2.86
N ALA A 43 4.73 0.98 -3.59
CA ALA A 43 3.95 1.73 -4.56
C ALA A 43 2.48 1.68 -4.17
N CYS A 44 1.76 2.79 -4.34
CA CYS A 44 0.31 2.81 -4.22
C CYS A 44 -0.28 2.33 -5.55
N ILE A 45 -0.91 1.16 -5.55
CA ILE A 45 -1.43 0.53 -6.77
C ILE A 45 -2.92 0.24 -6.67
N LYS A 46 -3.58 0.23 -7.83
CA LYS A 46 -5.00 -0.14 -7.95
C LYS A 46 -5.15 -1.65 -7.95
N ARG A 47 -6.04 -2.18 -7.10
CA ARG A 47 -6.41 -3.60 -7.02
C ARG A 47 -7.57 -3.93 -7.95
N SER A 48 -7.83 -5.23 -8.13
CA SER A 48 -8.91 -5.74 -8.99
C SER A 48 -10.30 -5.34 -8.50
N ASP A 49 -10.47 -5.13 -7.19
CA ASP A 49 -11.70 -4.62 -6.56
C ASP A 49 -11.89 -3.10 -6.72
N GLY A 50 -10.95 -2.42 -7.39
CA GLY A 50 -11.00 -0.97 -7.62
C GLY A 50 -10.41 -0.12 -6.50
N THR A 51 -10.03 -0.72 -5.36
CA THR A 51 -9.38 -0.01 -4.24
C THR A 51 -7.90 0.25 -4.50
N CYS A 52 -7.31 1.16 -3.74
CA CYS A 52 -5.89 1.46 -3.76
C CYS A 52 -5.21 1.07 -2.45
N SER A 53 -3.97 0.61 -2.55
CA SER A 53 -3.24 0.13 -1.37
C SER A 53 -1.74 0.12 -1.61
N TRP A 54 -0.98 0.17 -0.52
CA TRP A 54 0.46 -0.01 -0.56
C TRP A 54 0.83 -1.44 -0.94
N TYR A 55 1.68 -1.56 -1.96
CA TYR A 55 2.23 -2.82 -2.42
C TYR A 55 3.76 -2.73 -2.41
N ARG A 56 4.39 -3.67 -1.71
CA ARG A 56 5.84 -3.86 -1.72
C ARG A 56 6.17 -4.77 -2.89
N GLY A 57 6.80 -4.22 -3.92
CA GLY A 57 7.23 -5.00 -5.06
C GLY A 57 8.14 -6.15 -4.63
N GLY A 58 7.75 -7.36 -5.01
CA GLY A 58 8.46 -8.62 -4.80
C GLY A 58 7.73 -9.70 -5.61
N PRO A 59 8.37 -10.84 -5.95
CA PRO A 59 7.64 -11.93 -6.58
C PRO A 59 6.40 -12.23 -5.73
N PRO A 60 5.21 -12.42 -6.34
CA PRO A 60 4.05 -12.88 -5.58
C PRO A 60 4.47 -14.11 -4.79
N PRO A 61 4.07 -14.27 -3.51
CA PRO A 61 4.26 -15.54 -2.84
C PRO A 61 3.69 -16.60 -3.76
N GLU A 62 4.49 -17.60 -4.14
CA GLU A 62 3.98 -18.75 -4.85
C GLU A 62 2.75 -19.22 -4.08
N LYS A 63 1.64 -19.37 -4.78
CA LYS A 63 0.45 -19.96 -4.18
C LYS A 63 0.86 -21.38 -3.81
N GLU A 64 1.32 -21.58 -2.58
CA GLU A 64 1.24 -22.88 -1.92
C GLU A 64 -0.26 -23.15 -1.77
N PHE A 65 -0.85 -23.69 -2.85
CA PHE A 65 -2.10 -24.41 -2.76
C PHE A 65 -1.80 -25.61 -1.86
N ILE A 66 -1.99 -25.45 -0.55
CA ILE A 66 -2.07 -26.58 0.35
C ILE A 66 -3.39 -27.27 0.00
N ASP A 67 -3.30 -28.23 -0.92
CA ASP A 67 -4.33 -29.20 -1.20
C ASP A 67 -4.48 -30.07 0.05
N ILE A 68 -5.33 -29.64 0.98
CA ILE A 68 -5.74 -30.47 2.12
C ILE A 68 -6.82 -31.39 1.58
N SER A 69 -6.41 -32.47 0.90
CA SER A 69 -7.26 -33.65 0.77
C SER A 69 -7.28 -34.34 2.14
N GLU A 70 -8.37 -34.18 2.87
CA GLU A 70 -8.66 -34.86 4.13
C GLU A 70 -8.80 -36.39 3.87
N PRO A 71 -8.29 -37.28 4.77
CA PRO A 71 -8.46 -38.73 4.66
C PRO A 71 -9.88 -39.22 4.93
#